data_AF-A0A254T888-F1
#
_entry.id   AF-A0A254T888-F1
#
_cell.length_a   1.000
_cell.length_b   1.000
_cell.length_c   1.000
_cell.angle_alpha   90.00
_cell.angle_beta   90.00
_cell.angle_gamma   90.00
#
_symmetry.space_group_name_H-M   'P 1'
#
loop_
_entity.id
_entity.type
_entity.pdbx_description
1 polymer ?
#
loop_
_entity_poly.entity_id
_entity_poly.type
_entity_poly.pdbx_seq_one_letter_code
_entity_poly.pdbx_strand_id
1 'polypeptide(L)'
;MRWLMNAPRTYIFGGLVRHIVNPTVHPTYSDIDLITVDIDLLDRLRDELGYVFRGVSRLGSSPQYFLAKSPRFTKTIQLIFMQSHAQVMLFINNAQYDIDRVAYGDQRFYFDPSIGGEDVIRRAINAKRATFIQGPRDMSLFSPNRRQIELRHRWKLIQKGFTIID
;
A
#
# COMPACT_ATOMS: atom_id res chain seq x y z
N MET A 1 15.47 1.76 2.17
CA MET A 1 14.69 0.50 2.17
C MET A 1 14.75 -0.22 3.51
N ARG A 2 15.94 -0.69 3.96
CA ARG A 2 16.09 -1.43 5.22
C ARG A 2 15.47 -0.74 6.44
N TRP A 3 15.65 0.59 6.54
CA TRP A 3 15.04 1.38 7.61
C TRP A 3 13.51 1.20 7.67
N LEU A 4 12.82 1.42 6.56
CA LEU A 4 11.35 1.27 6.48
C LEU A 4 10.88 -0.16 6.75
N MET A 5 11.62 -1.16 6.28
CA MET A 5 11.29 -2.57 6.49
C MET A 5 11.42 -3.00 7.96
N ASN A 6 12.19 -2.25 8.75
CA ASN A 6 12.40 -2.50 10.18
C ASN A 6 11.62 -1.51 11.06
N ALA A 7 10.92 -0.54 10.46
CA ALA A 7 10.12 0.41 11.22
C ALA A 7 8.96 -0.33 11.90
N PRO A 8 8.86 -0.28 13.24
CA PRO A 8 7.82 -1.01 13.95
C PRO A 8 6.44 -0.47 13.53
N ARG A 9 5.43 -1.36 13.53
CA ARG A 9 4.02 -0.95 13.35
C ARG A 9 3.77 -0.16 12.05
N THR A 10 4.61 -0.43 11.05
CA THR A 10 4.60 0.19 9.72
C THR A 10 4.44 -0.91 8.67
N TYR A 11 3.56 -0.68 7.70
CA TYR A 11 3.17 -1.62 6.68
C TYR A 11 3.41 -1.01 5.31
N ILE A 12 4.24 -1.66 4.52
CA ILE A 12 4.51 -1.34 3.12
C ILE A 12 3.47 -2.06 2.26
N PHE A 13 2.84 -1.36 1.34
CA PHE A 13 1.90 -1.95 0.39
C PHE A 13 2.13 -1.41 -1.04
N GLY A 14 1.23 -1.75 -1.97
CA GLY A 14 1.22 -1.16 -3.31
C GLY A 14 2.42 -1.53 -4.19
N GLY A 15 3.04 -0.53 -4.84
CA GLY A 15 4.11 -0.79 -5.82
C GLY A 15 5.36 -1.40 -5.20
N LEU A 16 5.75 -0.91 -4.03
CA LEU A 16 6.97 -1.34 -3.35
C LEU A 16 6.83 -2.78 -2.83
N VAL A 17 5.68 -3.18 -2.28
CA VAL A 17 5.53 -4.56 -1.77
C VAL A 17 5.69 -5.59 -2.89
N ARG A 18 5.21 -5.29 -4.11
CA ARG A 18 5.43 -6.15 -5.29
C ARG A 18 6.90 -6.26 -5.68
N HIS A 19 7.65 -5.16 -5.58
CA HIS A 19 9.09 -5.17 -5.78
C HIS A 19 9.81 -6.01 -4.73
N ILE A 20 9.39 -5.96 -3.46
CA ILE A 20 9.95 -6.81 -2.40
C ILE A 20 9.62 -8.30 -2.67
N VAL A 21 8.41 -8.60 -3.14
CA VAL A 21 8.00 -9.97 -3.50
C VAL A 21 8.83 -10.53 -4.66
N ASN A 22 9.00 -9.76 -5.74
CA ASN A 22 9.79 -10.17 -6.89
C ASN A 22 10.42 -8.96 -7.61
N PRO A 23 11.67 -8.60 -7.28
CA PRO A 23 12.33 -7.44 -7.86
C PRO A 23 12.71 -7.63 -9.33
N THR A 24 12.80 -8.87 -9.81
CA THR A 24 13.10 -9.17 -11.23
C THR A 24 11.89 -8.85 -12.11
N VAL A 25 10.68 -9.22 -11.68
CA VAL A 25 9.44 -8.93 -12.42
C VAL A 25 8.98 -7.47 -12.23
N HIS A 26 9.23 -6.92 -11.04
CA HIS A 26 8.84 -5.56 -10.65
C HIS A 26 10.06 -4.72 -10.27
N PRO A 27 10.96 -4.38 -11.22
CA PRO A 27 12.23 -3.72 -10.91
C PRO A 27 12.08 -2.28 -10.42
N THR A 28 10.93 -1.65 -10.68
CA THR A 28 10.71 -0.24 -10.34
C THR A 28 9.35 -0.02 -9.65
N TYR A 29 9.34 0.99 -8.79
CA TYR A 29 8.15 1.53 -8.14
C TYR A 29 8.23 3.06 -8.18
N SER A 30 7.09 3.74 -8.34
CA SER A 30 7.01 5.20 -8.50
C SER A 30 7.18 5.94 -7.16
N ASP A 31 6.65 5.34 -6.12
CA ASP A 31 6.37 5.91 -4.81
C ASP A 31 6.39 4.80 -3.76
N ILE A 32 6.44 5.20 -2.49
CA ILE A 32 6.44 4.31 -1.33
C ILE A 32 5.09 4.48 -0.64
N ASP A 33 4.24 3.47 -0.76
CA ASP A 33 2.94 3.41 -0.10
C ASP A 33 3.10 2.77 1.29
N LEU A 34 2.79 3.54 2.35
CA LEU A 34 2.92 3.14 3.75
C LEU A 34 1.59 3.26 4.48
N ILE A 35 1.32 2.33 5.38
CA ILE A 35 0.32 2.45 6.44
C ILE A 35 1.06 2.38 7.76
N THR A 36 0.75 3.26 8.71
CA THR A 36 1.33 3.21 10.05
C THR A 36 0.24 3.31 11.11
N VAL A 37 0.47 2.64 12.23
CA VAL A 37 -0.29 2.85 13.47
C VAL A 37 0.61 3.42 14.57
N ASP A 38 1.85 3.75 14.23
CA ASP A 38 2.80 4.47 15.06
C ASP A 38 2.69 5.97 14.76
N ILE A 39 2.33 6.74 15.80
CA ILE A 39 2.16 8.18 15.74
C ILE A 39 3.49 8.91 15.55
N ASP A 40 4.59 8.34 16.04
CA ASP A 40 5.92 8.95 16.01
C ASP A 40 6.65 8.70 14.68
N LEU A 41 6.07 7.87 13.79
CA LEU A 41 6.72 7.53 12.51
C LEU A 41 6.98 8.78 11.65
N LEU A 42 6.05 9.73 11.63
CA LEU A 42 6.19 10.95 10.82
C LEU A 42 7.39 11.79 11.29
N ASP A 43 7.55 11.93 12.60
CA ASP A 43 8.67 12.67 13.19
C ASP A 43 9.99 11.96 12.89
N ARG A 44 10.07 10.64 13.05
CA ARG A 44 11.29 9.88 12.68
C ARG A 44 11.61 9.98 11.19
N LEU A 45 10.61 9.89 10.31
CA LEU A 45 10.82 10.07 8.86
C LEU A 45 11.28 11.48 8.50
N ARG A 46 10.84 12.50 9.25
CA ARG A 46 11.30 13.88 9.09
C ARG A 46 12.74 14.03 9.58
N ASP A 47 13.02 13.59 10.79
CA ASP A 47 14.26 13.93 11.48
C ASP A 47 15.43 13.07 10.95
N GLU A 48 15.20 11.77 10.70
CA GLU A 48 16.24 10.85 10.23
C GLU A 48 16.38 10.88 8.70
N LEU A 49 15.26 10.93 7.96
CA LEU A 49 15.25 10.80 6.50
C LEU A 49 14.95 12.11 5.75
N GLY A 50 14.68 13.20 6.47
CA GLY A 50 14.45 14.51 5.86
C GLY A 50 13.16 14.61 5.04
N TYR A 51 12.15 13.78 5.33
CA TYR A 51 10.84 13.88 4.67
C TYR A 51 10.01 15.03 5.26
N VAL A 52 9.38 15.80 4.38
CA VAL A 52 8.41 16.85 4.74
C VAL A 52 7.03 16.37 4.36
N PHE A 53 6.12 16.31 5.34
CA PHE A 53 4.77 15.78 5.19
C PHE A 53 3.75 16.90 4.99
N ARG A 54 2.78 16.63 4.10
CA ARG A 54 1.57 17.43 3.91
C ARG A 54 0.36 16.53 4.11
N GLY A 55 -0.51 16.88 5.05
CA GLY A 55 -1.82 16.23 5.21
C GLY A 55 -2.71 16.51 4.00
N VAL A 56 -3.39 15.48 3.50
CA VAL A 56 -4.36 15.59 2.38
C VAL A 56 -5.79 15.28 2.79
N SER A 57 -5.98 14.66 3.96
CA SER A 57 -7.29 14.39 4.55
C SER A 57 -7.81 15.59 5.35
N ARG A 58 -9.13 15.67 5.55
CA ARG A 58 -9.72 16.68 6.44
C ARG A 58 -9.24 16.46 7.87
N LEU A 59 -9.03 17.53 8.63
CA LEU A 59 -8.71 17.44 10.05
C LEU A 59 -9.78 16.59 10.77
N GLY A 60 -9.37 15.65 11.62
CA GLY A 60 -10.28 14.77 12.36
C GLY A 60 -10.87 13.60 11.57
N SER A 61 -10.59 13.46 10.27
CA SER A 61 -10.99 12.27 9.51
C SER A 61 -10.07 11.08 9.82
N SER A 62 -10.62 9.87 9.71
CA SER A 62 -9.89 8.60 9.79
C SER A 62 -10.31 7.72 8.62
N PRO A 63 -9.37 7.12 7.86
CA PRO A 63 -7.91 7.24 8.00
C PRO A 63 -7.37 8.65 7.68
N GLN A 64 -6.21 8.99 8.25
CA GLN A 64 -5.50 10.23 7.90
C GLN A 64 -4.49 9.96 6.79
N TYR A 65 -4.46 10.83 5.79
CA TYR A 65 -3.61 10.66 4.62
C TYR A 65 -2.58 11.77 4.54
N PHE A 66 -1.33 11.40 4.24
CA PHE A 66 -0.20 12.30 4.13
C PHE A 66 0.59 12.02 2.85
N LEU A 67 1.08 13.08 2.23
CA LEU A 67 2.06 13.02 1.14
C LEU A 67 3.37 13.60 1.63
N ALA A 68 4.46 12.86 1.44
CA ALA A 68 5.79 13.28 1.85
C ALA A 68 6.77 13.33 0.69
N LYS A 69 7.62 14.37 0.70
CA LYS A 69 8.74 14.54 -0.22
C LYS A 69 10.02 14.78 0.58
N SER A 70 11.16 14.36 0.06
CA SER A 70 12.46 14.63 0.65
C SER A 70 13.39 15.23 -0.40
N PRO A 71 14.22 16.23 -0.08
CA PRO A 71 15.29 16.67 -0.97
C PRO A 71 16.40 15.62 -1.10
N ARG A 72 16.50 14.66 -0.16
CA ARG A 72 17.52 13.62 -0.12
C ARG A 72 17.13 12.37 -0.92
N PHE A 73 15.84 12.15 -1.16
CA PHE A 73 15.31 10.94 -1.78
C PHE A 73 14.35 11.26 -2.92
N THR A 74 14.50 10.54 -4.04
CA THR A 74 13.67 10.75 -5.24
C THR A 74 12.27 10.17 -5.13
N LYS A 75 12.05 9.21 -4.22
CA LYS A 75 10.76 8.55 -4.03
C LYS A 75 9.91 9.32 -3.02
N THR A 76 8.70 9.67 -3.42
CA THR A 76 7.68 10.23 -2.52
C THR A 76 7.08 9.15 -1.64
N ILE A 77 6.68 9.53 -0.43
CA ILE A 77 5.92 8.65 0.47
C ILE A 77 4.44 9.04 0.40
N GLN A 78 3.57 8.06 0.19
CA GLN A 78 2.14 8.17 0.46
C GLN A 78 1.88 7.42 1.77
N LEU A 79 1.55 8.13 2.84
CA LEU A 79 1.37 7.55 4.17
C LEU A 79 -0.08 7.62 4.59
N ILE A 80 -0.59 6.52 5.12
CA ILE A 80 -1.90 6.42 5.76
C ILE A 80 -1.69 6.15 7.24
N PHE A 81 -2.20 7.02 8.11
CA PHE A 81 -2.24 6.77 9.54
C PHE A 81 -3.58 6.15 9.91
N MET A 82 -3.52 5.03 10.63
CA MET A 82 -4.67 4.26 11.12
C MET A 82 -4.55 4.01 12.62
N GLN A 83 -5.68 3.67 13.26
CA GLN A 83 -5.75 3.53 14.72
C GLN A 83 -5.26 2.17 15.21
N SER A 84 -5.34 1.13 14.39
CA SER A 84 -5.03 -0.24 14.82
C SER A 84 -4.61 -1.14 13.66
N HIS A 85 -3.89 -2.22 13.99
CA HIS A 85 -3.54 -3.27 13.04
C HIS A 85 -4.77 -3.86 12.34
N ALA A 86 -5.89 -4.01 13.07
CA ALA A 86 -7.14 -4.51 12.51
C ALA A 86 -7.67 -3.60 11.38
N GLN A 87 -7.58 -2.27 11.52
CA GLN A 87 -7.93 -1.34 10.44
C GLN A 87 -6.96 -1.46 9.25
N VAL A 88 -5.66 -1.67 9.50
CA VAL A 88 -4.69 -1.91 8.42
C VAL A 88 -5.09 -3.14 7.61
N MET A 89 -5.37 -4.27 8.28
CA MET A 89 -5.77 -5.50 7.60
C MET A 89 -7.11 -5.32 6.88
N LEU A 90 -8.08 -4.63 7.48
CA LEU A 90 -9.34 -4.32 6.83
C LEU A 90 -9.11 -3.50 5.54
N PHE A 91 -8.26 -2.48 5.57
CA PHE A 91 -7.95 -1.67 4.40
C PHE A 91 -7.27 -2.48 3.29
N ILE A 92 -6.25 -3.27 3.62
CA ILE A 92 -5.50 -4.10 2.66
C ILE A 92 -6.41 -5.17 2.04
N ASN A 93 -7.18 -5.88 2.87
CA ASN A 93 -8.05 -6.96 2.42
C ASN A 93 -9.29 -6.46 1.66
N ASN A 94 -9.56 -5.15 1.63
CA ASN A 94 -10.63 -4.57 0.81
C ASN A 94 -10.11 -3.88 -0.45
N ALA A 95 -8.84 -4.09 -0.81
CA ALA A 95 -8.33 -3.67 -2.11
C ALA A 95 -9.09 -4.36 -3.26
N GLN A 96 -9.10 -3.67 -4.41
CA GLN A 96 -9.88 -4.05 -5.59
C GLN A 96 -9.34 -5.31 -6.27
N TYR A 97 -8.02 -5.46 -6.30
CA TYR A 97 -7.32 -6.54 -6.98
C TYR A 97 -6.56 -7.41 -5.98
N ASP A 98 -6.48 -8.70 -6.26
CA ASP A 98 -5.71 -9.70 -5.50
C ASP A 98 -4.26 -9.25 -5.19
N ILE A 99 -3.55 -8.73 -6.18
CA ILE A 99 -2.16 -8.26 -6.07
C ILE A 99 -1.94 -7.06 -5.16
N ASP A 100 -3.01 -6.41 -4.72
CA ASP A 100 -2.97 -5.29 -3.77
C ASP A 100 -3.37 -5.72 -2.36
N ARG A 101 -3.83 -6.98 -2.18
CA ARG A 101 -4.22 -7.55 -0.88
C ARG A 101 -3.04 -8.18 -0.14
N VAL A 102 -1.92 -7.46 -0.17
CA VAL A 102 -0.69 -7.84 0.53
C VAL A 102 -0.03 -6.60 1.13
N ALA A 103 0.51 -6.77 2.32
CA ALA A 103 1.41 -5.80 2.95
C ALA A 103 2.65 -6.50 3.51
N TYR A 104 3.74 -5.76 3.66
CA TYR A 104 4.94 -6.18 4.38
C TYR A 104 5.12 -5.28 5.59
N GLY A 105 5.17 -5.84 6.79
CA GLY A 105 5.36 -5.10 8.04
C GLY A 105 5.78 -6.04 9.16
N ASP A 106 6.37 -5.52 10.23
CA ASP A 106 6.85 -6.33 11.36
C ASP A 106 7.71 -7.54 10.91
N GLN A 107 8.56 -7.30 9.89
CA GLN A 107 9.43 -8.30 9.26
C GLN A 107 8.73 -9.52 8.64
N ARG A 108 7.43 -9.43 8.33
CA ARG A 108 6.68 -10.50 7.66
C ARG A 108 5.70 -9.95 6.61
N PHE A 109 5.21 -10.85 5.77
CA PHE A 109 4.11 -10.54 4.87
C PHE A 109 2.76 -10.84 5.51
N TYR A 110 1.78 -10.01 5.19
CA TYR A 110 0.37 -10.18 5.51
C TYR A 110 -0.38 -10.31 4.19
N PHE A 111 -0.88 -11.50 3.91
CA PHE A 111 -1.66 -11.82 2.72
C PHE A 111 -3.12 -12.00 3.11
N ASP A 112 -4.05 -11.56 2.26
CA ASP A 112 -5.47 -11.81 2.50
C ASP A 112 -5.78 -13.33 2.41
N PRO A 113 -6.16 -13.97 3.52
CA PRO A 113 -6.44 -15.40 3.53
C PRO A 113 -7.71 -15.76 2.74
N SER A 114 -8.63 -14.82 2.54
CA SER A 114 -9.93 -15.07 1.92
C SER A 114 -9.87 -15.33 0.40
N ILE A 115 -8.77 -14.94 -0.25
CA ILE A 115 -8.55 -15.12 -1.70
C ILE A 115 -7.52 -16.21 -2.01
N GLY A 116 -7.28 -17.11 -1.05
CA GLY A 116 -6.34 -18.23 -1.18
C GLY A 116 -4.93 -17.97 -0.63
N GLY A 117 -4.72 -16.82 0.03
CA GLY A 117 -3.50 -16.53 0.78
C GLY A 117 -2.26 -16.27 -0.08
N GLU A 118 -1.10 -16.57 0.49
CA GLU A 118 0.22 -16.21 -0.04
C GLU A 118 0.48 -16.73 -1.45
N ASP A 119 0.27 -18.02 -1.68
CA ASP A 119 0.62 -18.67 -2.95
C ASP A 119 -0.13 -18.08 -4.14
N VAL A 120 -1.42 -17.79 -3.96
CA VAL A 120 -2.27 -17.20 -5.01
C VAL A 120 -1.77 -15.80 -5.34
N ILE A 121 -1.55 -14.96 -4.32
CA ILE A 121 -1.15 -13.57 -4.50
C ILE A 121 0.26 -13.49 -5.09
N ARG A 122 1.22 -14.31 -4.61
CA ARG A 122 2.57 -14.36 -5.17
C ARG A 122 2.57 -14.79 -6.63
N ARG A 123 1.79 -15.81 -7.00
CA ARG A 123 1.64 -16.23 -8.40
C ARG A 123 1.06 -15.10 -9.26
N ALA A 124 0.03 -14.41 -8.77
CA ALA A 124 -0.58 -13.27 -9.47
C ALA A 124 0.42 -12.12 -9.69
N ILE A 125 1.19 -11.76 -8.65
CA ILE A 125 2.26 -10.75 -8.74
C ILE A 125 3.31 -11.17 -9.76
N ASN A 126 3.79 -12.41 -9.71
CA ASN A 126 4.82 -12.91 -10.63
C ASN A 126 4.35 -12.97 -12.08
N ALA A 127 3.09 -13.34 -12.30
CA ALA A 127 2.47 -13.41 -13.62
C ALA A 127 1.98 -12.05 -14.15
N LYS A 128 2.15 -10.96 -13.38
CA LYS A 128 1.54 -9.65 -13.66
C LYS A 128 0.03 -9.77 -13.99
N ARG A 129 -0.68 -10.56 -13.21
CA ARG A 129 -2.13 -10.76 -13.32
C ARG A 129 -2.81 -10.04 -12.17
N ALA A 130 -3.75 -9.15 -12.47
CA ALA A 130 -4.57 -8.47 -11.46
C ALA A 130 -6.02 -8.95 -11.60
N THR A 131 -6.47 -9.79 -10.69
CA THR A 131 -7.84 -10.33 -10.68
C THR A 131 -8.71 -9.47 -9.79
N PHE A 132 -9.80 -8.95 -10.35
CA PHE A 132 -10.80 -8.18 -9.60
C PHE A 132 -11.46 -9.10 -8.58
N ILE A 133 -11.60 -8.62 -7.35
CA ILE A 133 -12.23 -9.42 -6.30
C ILE A 133 -13.73 -9.28 -6.37
N GLN A 134 -14.37 -10.41 -6.68
CA GLN A 134 -15.82 -10.56 -6.69
C GLN A 134 -16.34 -10.71 -5.25
N GLY A 135 -17.39 -9.96 -4.92
CA GLY A 135 -18.05 -10.01 -3.60
C GLY A 135 -18.11 -8.66 -2.87
N PRO A 136 -18.82 -8.64 -1.74
CA PRO A 136 -18.93 -7.42 -0.93
C PRO A 136 -17.56 -7.04 -0.36
N ARG A 137 -17.23 -5.75 -0.46
CA ARG A 137 -16.06 -5.14 0.17
C ARG A 137 -16.51 -4.13 1.20
N ASP A 138 -15.88 -4.14 2.37
CA ASP A 138 -16.04 -3.09 3.35
C ASP A 138 -15.31 -1.84 2.88
N MET A 139 -16.10 -0.83 2.52
CA MET A 139 -15.60 0.43 1.99
C MET A 139 -15.46 1.53 3.05
N SER A 140 -15.69 1.22 4.35
CA SER A 140 -15.75 2.19 5.44
C SER A 140 -14.46 3.00 5.65
N LEU A 141 -13.31 2.42 5.32
CA LEU A 141 -12.00 3.08 5.44
C LEU A 141 -11.57 3.82 4.17
N PHE A 142 -12.38 3.84 3.12
CA PHE A 142 -12.03 4.47 1.85
C PHE A 142 -12.74 5.81 1.65
N SER A 143 -12.08 6.69 0.89
CA SER A 143 -12.69 7.96 0.46
C SER A 143 -13.98 7.72 -0.34
N PRO A 144 -14.99 8.61 -0.25
CA PRO A 144 -16.17 8.56 -1.12
C PRO A 144 -15.82 8.54 -2.62
N ASN A 145 -14.67 9.11 -3.00
CA ASN A 145 -14.19 9.12 -4.39
C ASN A 145 -13.44 7.83 -4.80
N ARG A 146 -13.53 6.76 -3.99
CA ARG A 146 -12.77 5.52 -4.18
C ARG A 146 -12.94 4.92 -5.57
N ARG A 147 -14.14 4.95 -6.14
CA ARG A 147 -14.40 4.44 -7.49
C ARG A 147 -13.51 5.10 -8.54
N GLN A 148 -13.30 6.43 -8.47
CA GLN A 148 -12.42 7.14 -9.40
C GLN A 148 -10.95 6.79 -9.18
N ILE A 149 -10.55 6.59 -7.91
CA ILE A 149 -9.19 6.16 -7.54
C ILE A 149 -8.91 4.76 -8.10
N GLU A 150 -9.86 3.84 -7.97
CA GLU A 150 -9.79 2.46 -8.48
C GLU A 150 -9.71 2.41 -10.00
N LEU A 151 -10.48 3.25 -10.70
CA LEU A 151 -10.36 3.39 -12.16
C LEU A 151 -8.96 3.87 -12.59
N ARG A 152 -8.41 4.87 -11.91
CA ARG A 152 -7.03 5.34 -12.19
C ARG A 152 -6.00 4.26 -11.88
N HIS A 153 -6.21 3.49 -10.82
CA HIS A 153 -5.34 2.38 -10.45
C HIS A 153 -5.34 1.27 -11.50
N ARG A 154 -6.51 0.88 -12.02
CA ARG A 154 -6.63 -0.05 -13.15
C ARG A 154 -5.79 0.41 -14.36
N TRP A 155 -5.89 1.68 -14.74
CA TRP A 155 -5.09 2.23 -15.84
C TRP A 155 -3.58 2.16 -15.55
N LYS A 156 -3.15 2.47 -14.33
CA LYS A 156 -1.74 2.34 -13.92
C LYS A 156 -1.24 0.90 -13.99
N LEU A 157 -2.07 -0.08 -13.61
CA LEU A 157 -1.71 -1.50 -13.71
C LEU A 157 -1.52 -1.92 -15.17
N ILE A 158 -2.45 -1.53 -16.06
CA ILE A 158 -2.33 -1.78 -17.51
C ILE A 158 -1.03 -1.19 -18.07
N GLN A 159 -0.71 0.07 -17.73
CA GLN A 159 0.54 0.73 -18.15
C GLN A 159 1.80 0.01 -17.64
N LYS A 160 1.72 -0.70 -16.52
CA LYS A 160 2.82 -1.51 -15.96
C LYS A 160 2.88 -2.94 -16.54
N GLY A 161 2.03 -3.23 -17.52
CA GLY A 161 1.96 -4.51 -18.22
C GLY A 161 1.20 -5.58 -17.45
N PHE A 162 0.24 -5.20 -16.58
CA PHE A 162 -0.64 -6.17 -15.95
C PHE A 162 -1.80 -6.54 -16.86
N THR A 163 -2.11 -7.84 -16.91
CA THR A 163 -3.40 -8.33 -17.43
C THR A 163 -4.46 -8.16 -16.36
N ILE A 164 -5.52 -7.40 -16.68
CA ILE A 164 -6.68 -7.24 -15.81
C ILE A 164 -7.69 -8.35 -16.10
N ILE A 165 -8.17 -9.01 -15.05
CA ILE A 165 -9.22 -10.03 -15.13
C ILE A 165 -10.36 -9.54 -14.26
N ASP A 166 -11.50 -9.29 -14.90
CA ASP A 166 -12.71 -8.82 -14.25
C ASP A 166 -13.51 -10.02 -13.69
#